data_AF-A0A944WFS1-F1
#
_entry.id   AF-A0A944WFS1-F1
#
_cell.length_a   1.000
_cell.length_b   1.000
_cell.length_c   1.000
_cell.angle_alpha   90.00
_cell.angle_beta   90.00
_cell.angle_gamma   90.00
#
_symmetry.space_group_name_H-M   'P 1'
#
loop_
_entity.id
_entity.type
_entity.pdbx_description
1 polymer ?
#
loop_
_entity_poly.entity_id
_entity_poly.type
_entity_poly.pdbx_seq_one_letter_code
_entity_poly.pdbx_strand_id
1 'polypeptide(L)'
;MPDIPPVPMLDVPRGNAPLRDEIIAAITVVVDSGRFLFGPDVQKLEAACARWSGTKHGIGCASGSDALLLSLMVLDIKPGDEVICPSFTFFATASPVTRLGATPVFVDIDPVTFNIDPAALEAAITPNTKAVIPVHL
;
A
#
# COMPACT_ATOMS: atom_id res chain seq x y z
N MET A 1 4.03 15.13 42.05
CA MET A 1 3.13 14.23 41.29
C MET A 1 3.98 13.11 40.74
N PRO A 2 3.60 11.83 40.86
CA PRO A 2 4.35 10.76 40.21
C PRO A 2 4.42 11.04 38.71
N ASP A 3 5.57 10.76 38.10
CA ASP A 3 5.82 10.98 36.69
C ASP A 3 4.96 9.99 35.88
N ILE A 4 3.89 10.49 35.28
CA ILE A 4 2.97 9.66 34.49
C ILE A 4 3.55 9.56 33.08
N PRO A 5 3.86 8.36 32.57
CA PRO A 5 4.40 8.21 31.23
C PRO A 5 3.42 8.77 30.19
N PRO A 6 3.92 9.46 29.13
CA PRO A 6 3.07 10.03 28.11
C PRO A 6 2.33 8.94 27.34
N VAL A 7 1.10 9.23 26.90
CA VAL A 7 0.34 8.33 26.05
C VAL A 7 0.96 8.33 24.64
N PRO A 8 1.51 7.21 24.16
CA PRO A 8 2.14 7.16 22.84
C PRO A 8 1.07 7.21 21.72
N MET A 9 1.41 7.81 20.59
CA MET A 9 0.56 7.80 19.39
C MET A 9 0.40 6.39 18.80
N LEU A 10 1.43 5.55 18.91
CA LEU A 10 1.44 4.15 18.48
C LEU A 10 2.30 3.31 19.44
N ASP A 11 1.76 2.20 19.94
CA ASP A 11 2.44 1.27 20.86
C ASP A 11 2.52 -0.14 20.24
N VAL A 12 3.54 -0.35 19.40
CA VAL A 12 3.80 -1.64 18.76
C VAL A 12 4.16 -2.75 19.77
N PRO A 13 5.01 -2.50 20.79
CA PRO A 13 5.32 -3.52 21.79
C PRO A 13 4.08 -4.11 22.47
N ARG A 14 3.09 -3.27 22.80
CA ARG A 14 1.83 -3.73 23.40
C ARG A 14 1.07 -4.71 22.51
N GLY A 15 1.04 -4.48 21.20
CA GLY A 15 0.42 -5.39 20.23
C GLY A 15 1.20 -6.69 20.04
N ASN A 16 2.54 -6.61 20.07
CA ASN A 16 3.41 -7.78 19.89
C ASN A 16 3.48 -8.68 21.13
N ALA A 17 3.37 -8.12 22.34
CA ALA A 17 3.52 -8.83 23.60
C ALA A 17 2.70 -10.14 23.71
N PRO A 18 1.39 -10.17 23.41
CA PRO A 18 0.60 -11.40 23.48
C PRO A 18 1.00 -12.45 22.42
N LEU A 19 1.62 -12.04 21.31
CA LEU A 19 2.01 -12.90 20.19
C LEU A 19 3.50 -13.25 20.20
N ARG A 20 4.24 -12.81 21.22
CA ARG A 20 5.71 -12.82 21.22
C ARG A 20 6.27 -14.20 20.93
N ASP A 21 5.80 -15.21 21.65
CA ASP A 21 6.38 -16.56 21.54
C ASP A 21 6.05 -17.22 20.19
N GLU A 22 4.88 -16.93 19.62
CA GLU A 22 4.51 -17.36 18.26
C GLU A 22 5.38 -16.68 17.19
N ILE A 23 5.62 -15.37 17.33
CA ILE A 23 6.49 -14.60 16.42
C ILE A 23 7.91 -15.16 16.47
N ILE A 24 8.46 -15.40 17.67
CA ILE A 24 9.80 -15.96 17.83
C ILE A 24 9.88 -17.35 17.22
N ALA A 25 8.90 -18.22 17.48
CA ALA A 25 8.88 -19.55 16.88
C ALA A 25 8.85 -19.50 15.35
N ALA A 26 8.04 -18.62 14.75
CA ALA A 26 7.98 -18.44 13.30
C ALA A 26 9.32 -17.93 12.72
N ILE A 27 9.98 -16.98 13.39
CA ILE A 27 11.30 -16.49 12.99
C ILE A 27 12.35 -17.59 13.07
N THR A 28 12.37 -18.38 14.16
CA THR A 28 13.30 -19.50 14.33
C THR A 28 13.19 -20.50 13.18
N VAL A 29 11.97 -20.85 12.75
CA VAL A 29 11.76 -21.76 11.60
C VAL A 29 12.42 -21.20 10.33
N VAL A 30 12.28 -19.90 10.05
CA VAL A 30 12.91 -19.27 8.87
C VAL A 30 14.43 -19.30 8.98
N VAL A 31 14.98 -18.93 10.15
CA VAL A 31 16.42 -18.92 10.41
C VAL A 31 17.04 -20.32 10.25
N ASP A 32 16.44 -21.33 10.88
CA ASP A 32 16.93 -22.71 10.84
C ASP A 32 16.84 -23.30 9.42
N SER A 33 15.87 -22.86 8.62
CA SER A 33 15.74 -23.29 7.22
C SER A 33 16.77 -22.66 6.27
N GLY A 34 17.33 -21.50 6.63
CA GLY A 34 18.18 -20.67 5.75
C GLY A 34 17.49 -20.07 4.52
N ARG A 35 16.15 -20.17 4.40
CA ARG A 35 15.39 -19.71 3.22
C ARG A 35 14.85 -18.29 3.43
N PHE A 36 15.72 -17.30 3.27
CA PHE A 36 15.37 -15.89 3.52
C PHE A 36 14.66 -15.19 2.36
N LEU A 37 14.71 -15.75 1.14
CA LEU A 37 14.09 -15.18 -0.05
C LEU A 37 13.18 -16.21 -0.69
N PHE A 38 11.97 -15.80 -1.08
CA PHE A 38 10.98 -16.63 -1.79
C PHE A 38 10.71 -17.99 -1.11
N GLY A 39 10.77 -18.01 0.22
CA GLY A 39 10.49 -19.18 1.04
C GLY A 39 9.00 -19.56 1.08
N PRO A 40 8.65 -20.73 1.63
CA PRO A 40 7.27 -21.21 1.69
C PRO A 40 6.34 -20.28 2.48
N ASP A 41 6.88 -19.54 3.45
CA ASP A 41 6.08 -18.62 4.27
C ASP A 41 5.61 -17.39 3.49
N VAL A 42 6.34 -16.97 2.45
CA VAL A 42 5.89 -15.94 1.50
C VAL A 42 4.65 -16.42 0.75
N GLN A 43 4.69 -17.65 0.19
CA GLN A 43 3.56 -18.22 -0.55
C GLN A 43 2.32 -18.41 0.34
N LYS A 44 2.52 -18.81 1.61
CA LYS A 44 1.42 -18.91 2.58
C LYS A 44 0.79 -17.56 2.86
N LEU A 45 1.61 -16.52 3.06
CA LEU A 45 1.14 -15.16 3.30
C LEU A 45 0.39 -14.62 2.08
N GLU A 46 0.96 -14.75 0.88
CA GLU A 46 0.32 -14.37 -0.38
C GLU A 46 -1.07 -15.02 -0.55
N ALA A 47 -1.16 -16.33 -0.31
CA ALA A 47 -2.43 -17.05 -0.37
C ALA A 47 -3.42 -16.60 0.72
N ALA A 48 -2.94 -16.28 1.92
CA ALA A 48 -3.77 -15.76 3.00
C ALA A 48 -4.31 -14.36 2.68
N CYS A 49 -3.45 -13.46 2.19
CA CYS A 49 -3.84 -12.12 1.73
C CYS A 49 -4.86 -12.20 0.59
N ALA A 50 -4.65 -13.05 -0.41
CA ALA A 50 -5.60 -13.23 -1.52
C ALA A 50 -6.99 -13.65 -1.01
N ARG A 51 -7.03 -14.65 -0.11
CA ARG A 51 -8.28 -15.09 0.51
C ARG A 51 -8.96 -13.99 1.33
N TRP A 52 -8.19 -13.29 2.15
CA TRP A 52 -8.71 -12.21 3.00
C TRP A 52 -9.28 -11.06 2.17
N SER A 53 -8.60 -10.69 1.09
CA SER A 53 -9.02 -9.63 0.17
C SER A 53 -10.10 -10.08 -0.82
N GLY A 54 -10.49 -11.36 -0.83
CA GLY A 54 -11.48 -11.89 -1.77
C GLY A 54 -11.01 -11.91 -3.23
N THR A 55 -9.70 -11.97 -3.48
CA THR A 55 -9.10 -11.97 -4.82
C THR A 55 -8.48 -13.32 -5.18
N LYS A 56 -8.20 -13.54 -6.47
CA LYS A 56 -7.58 -14.78 -6.96
C LYS A 56 -6.08 -14.86 -6.62
N HIS A 57 -5.41 -13.73 -6.51
CA HIS A 57 -3.95 -13.64 -6.39
C HIS A 57 -3.56 -12.61 -5.34
N GLY A 58 -2.51 -12.93 -4.57
CA GLY A 58 -1.77 -12.00 -3.73
C GLY A 58 -0.30 -12.13 -4.11
N ILE A 59 0.38 -10.99 -4.29
CA ILE A 59 1.78 -10.96 -4.71
C ILE A 59 2.55 -10.11 -3.69
N GLY A 60 3.51 -10.74 -3.02
CA GLY A 60 4.38 -10.09 -2.07
C GLY A 60 5.40 -9.20 -2.77
N CYS A 61 5.57 -7.98 -2.26
CA CYS A 61 6.62 -7.06 -2.69
C CYS A 61 7.18 -6.31 -1.48
N ALA A 62 8.20 -5.48 -1.69
CA ALA A 62 8.96 -4.89 -0.60
C ALA A 62 8.22 -3.76 0.14
N SER A 63 7.27 -3.08 -0.51
CA SER A 63 6.56 -1.93 0.08
C SER A 63 5.24 -1.62 -0.64
N GLY A 64 4.39 -0.80 0.00
CA GLY A 64 3.18 -0.27 -0.67
C GLY A 64 3.48 0.61 -1.88
N SER A 65 4.60 1.34 -1.88
CA SER A 65 5.05 2.13 -3.04
C SER A 65 5.42 1.22 -4.23
N ASP A 66 6.11 0.10 -3.96
CA ASP A 66 6.42 -0.88 -5.00
C ASP A 66 5.16 -1.60 -5.49
N ALA A 67 4.18 -1.87 -4.61
CA ALA A 67 2.91 -2.45 -5.02
C ALA A 67 2.19 -1.55 -6.05
N LEU A 68 2.16 -0.23 -5.83
CA LEU A 68 1.61 0.73 -6.79
C LEU A 68 2.46 0.79 -8.07
N LEU A 69 3.78 0.88 -7.96
CA LEU A 69 4.68 0.92 -9.12
C LEU A 69 4.52 -0.32 -10.02
N LEU A 70 4.57 -1.51 -9.44
CA LEU A 70 4.40 -2.77 -10.16
C LEU A 70 3.03 -2.85 -10.84
N SER A 71 1.98 -2.38 -10.16
CA SER A 71 0.63 -2.34 -10.74
C SER A 71 0.56 -1.42 -11.96
N LEU A 72 1.17 -0.23 -11.89
CA LEU A 72 1.22 0.70 -13.03
C LEU A 72 2.10 0.17 -14.17
N MET A 73 3.19 -0.54 -13.87
CA MET A 73 4.03 -1.21 -14.88
C MET A 73 3.24 -2.30 -15.63
N VAL A 74 2.41 -3.06 -14.93
CA VAL A 74 1.53 -4.08 -15.56
C VAL A 74 0.51 -3.44 -16.50
N LEU A 75 0.06 -2.21 -16.20
CA LEU A 75 -0.84 -1.44 -17.04
C LEU A 75 -0.14 -0.71 -18.20
N ASP A 76 1.17 -0.90 -18.40
CA ASP A 76 1.99 -0.22 -19.41
C ASP A 76 1.93 1.32 -19.33
N ILE A 77 1.84 1.86 -18.11
CA ILE A 77 1.88 3.32 -17.89
C ILE A 77 3.25 3.87 -18.29
N LYS A 78 3.25 4.92 -19.11
CA LYS A 78 4.45 5.49 -19.72
C LYS A 78 4.36 7.01 -19.94
N PRO A 79 5.43 7.68 -20.40
CA PRO A 79 5.37 9.11 -20.68
C PRO A 79 4.26 9.48 -21.65
N GLY A 80 3.52 10.55 -21.31
CA GLY A 80 2.33 11.00 -22.04
C GLY A 80 1.00 10.50 -21.45
N ASP A 81 1.04 9.48 -20.59
CA ASP A 81 -0.15 9.04 -19.85
C ASP A 81 -0.42 9.91 -18.63
N GLU A 82 -1.69 9.97 -18.24
CA GLU A 82 -2.16 10.60 -17.01
C GLU A 82 -2.70 9.56 -16.03
N VAL A 83 -2.35 9.71 -14.75
CA VAL A 83 -2.90 8.89 -13.66
C VAL A 83 -3.52 9.82 -12.64
N ILE A 84 -4.82 9.67 -12.41
CA ILE A 84 -5.54 10.50 -11.45
C ILE A 84 -5.35 9.97 -10.03
N CYS A 85 -5.09 10.85 -9.07
CA CYS A 85 -5.02 10.51 -7.65
C CYS A 85 -5.46 11.69 -6.77
N PRO A 86 -5.86 11.46 -5.50
CA PRO A 86 -6.27 12.56 -4.62
C PRO A 86 -5.12 13.53 -4.33
N SER A 87 -5.43 14.81 -4.23
CA SER A 87 -4.50 15.88 -3.80
C SER A 87 -4.08 15.70 -2.33
N PHE A 88 -5.00 15.21 -1.50
CA PHE A 88 -4.79 14.89 -0.09
C PHE A 88 -4.46 13.41 0.08
N THR A 89 -3.17 13.08 0.07
CA THR A 89 -2.66 11.71 0.25
C THR A 89 -1.20 11.73 0.69
N PHE A 90 -0.65 10.55 1.02
CA PHE A 90 0.78 10.36 1.20
C PHE A 90 1.51 10.36 -0.16
N PHE A 91 2.73 10.91 -0.21
CA PHE A 91 3.50 11.09 -1.45
C PHE A 91 3.74 9.79 -2.25
N ALA A 92 3.69 8.63 -1.57
CA ALA A 92 3.82 7.32 -2.19
C ALA A 92 2.74 7.01 -3.24
N THR A 93 1.60 7.71 -3.22
CA THR A 93 0.56 7.56 -4.25
C THR A 93 1.00 8.09 -5.61
N ALA A 94 1.61 9.28 -5.63
CA ALA A 94 1.99 9.95 -6.88
C ALA A 94 3.41 9.63 -7.36
N SER A 95 4.33 9.29 -6.45
CA SER A 95 5.73 9.02 -6.83
C SER A 95 5.95 7.85 -7.81
N PRO A 96 5.14 6.77 -7.82
CA PRO A 96 5.25 5.72 -8.83
C PRO A 96 4.87 6.21 -10.23
N VAL A 97 3.88 7.11 -10.33
CA VAL A 97 3.44 7.71 -11.60
C VAL A 97 4.59 8.50 -12.22
N THR A 98 5.21 9.37 -11.43
CA THR A 98 6.33 10.18 -11.91
C THR A 98 7.59 9.35 -12.18
N ARG A 99 7.83 8.27 -11.42
CA ARG A 99 8.93 7.31 -11.69
C ARG A 99 8.81 6.64 -13.06
N LEU A 100 7.59 6.43 -13.56
CA LEU A 100 7.34 5.89 -14.90
C LEU A 100 7.31 6.98 -15.98
N GLY A 101 7.51 8.26 -15.60
CA GLY A 101 7.48 9.41 -16.51
C GLY A 101 6.07 9.85 -16.94
N ALA A 102 5.02 9.26 -16.36
CA ALA A 102 3.65 9.70 -16.54
C ALA A 102 3.32 10.92 -15.66
N THR A 103 2.18 11.55 -15.94
CA THR A 103 1.73 12.76 -15.24
C THR A 103 0.69 12.41 -14.17
N PRO A 104 0.95 12.69 -12.87
CA PRO A 104 -0.09 12.64 -11.86
C PRO A 104 -1.06 13.81 -12.06
N VAL A 105 -2.35 13.49 -12.17
CA VAL A 105 -3.44 14.48 -12.20
C VAL A 105 -4.09 14.48 -10.83
N PHE A 106 -3.95 15.58 -10.10
CA PHE A 106 -4.51 15.68 -8.76
C PHE A 106 -5.97 16.11 -8.80
N VAL A 107 -6.81 15.39 -8.06
CA VAL A 107 -8.23 15.68 -7.86
C VAL A 107 -8.49 15.90 -6.38
N ASP A 108 -9.37 16.84 -6.05
CA ASP A 108 -9.66 17.16 -4.65
C ASP A 108 -10.46 16.06 -3.95
N ILE A 109 -10.54 16.15 -2.63
CA ILE A 109 -11.23 15.18 -1.78
C ILE A 109 -12.62 15.67 -1.36
N ASP A 110 -13.49 14.72 -1.01
CA ASP A 110 -14.67 15.00 -0.20
C ASP A 110 -14.20 15.33 1.23
N PRO A 111 -14.50 16.53 1.77
CA PRO A 111 -14.03 16.95 3.09
C PRO A 111 -14.64 16.18 4.26
N VAL A 112 -15.71 15.40 4.04
CA VAL A 112 -16.35 14.55 5.06
C VAL A 112 -15.63 13.21 5.16
N THR A 113 -15.27 12.61 4.03
CA THR A 113 -14.67 11.27 3.99
C THR A 113 -13.15 11.29 3.84
N PHE A 114 -12.58 12.45 3.48
CA PHE A 114 -11.19 12.63 3.05
C PHE A 114 -10.77 11.80 1.84
N ASN A 115 -11.67 11.05 1.21
CA ASN A 115 -11.39 10.30 -0.01
C ASN A 115 -11.62 11.17 -1.25
N ILE A 116 -11.06 10.77 -2.40
CA ILE A 116 -11.21 11.48 -3.67
C ILE A 116 -12.69 11.76 -4.00
N ASP A 117 -13.04 12.99 -4.38
CA ASP A 117 -14.40 13.36 -4.78
C ASP A 117 -14.76 12.70 -6.13
N PRO A 118 -15.77 11.83 -6.21
CA PRO A 118 -16.16 11.16 -7.45
C PRO A 118 -16.58 12.11 -8.58
N ALA A 119 -17.22 13.24 -8.27
CA ALA A 119 -17.67 14.20 -9.27
C ALA A 119 -16.48 14.99 -9.85
N ALA A 120 -15.55 15.40 -8.99
CA ALA A 120 -14.31 16.05 -9.42
C ALA A 120 -13.41 15.07 -10.21
N LEU A 121 -13.41 13.78 -9.83
CA LEU A 121 -12.73 12.73 -10.57
C LEU A 121 -13.26 12.61 -12.00
N GLU A 122 -14.58 12.51 -12.18
CA GLU A 122 -15.20 12.40 -13.51
C GLU A 122 -14.84 13.59 -14.41
N ALA A 123 -14.83 14.80 -13.84
CA ALA A 123 -14.47 16.02 -14.57
C ALA A 123 -12.99 16.11 -14.97
N ALA A 124 -12.11 15.39 -14.29
CA ALA A 124 -10.67 15.40 -14.54
C ALA A 124 -10.20 14.37 -15.58
N ILE A 125 -11.10 13.49 -16.05
CA ILE A 125 -10.76 12.47 -17.06
C ILE A 125 -10.49 13.14 -18.42
N THR A 126 -9.37 12.78 -19.03
CA THR A 126 -8.95 13.20 -20.37
C THR A 126 -8.72 11.99 -21.28
N PRO A 127 -8.52 12.17 -22.60
CA PRO A 127 -8.10 11.08 -23.49
C PRO A 127 -6.76 10.42 -23.09
N ASN A 128 -5.93 11.10 -22.30
CA ASN A 128 -4.64 10.59 -21.83
C ASN A 128 -4.75 9.85 -20.48
N THR A 129 -5.89 9.93 -19.79
CA THR A 129 -6.09 9.22 -18.52
C THR A 129 -6.07 7.71 -18.74
N LYS A 130 -5.16 7.01 -18.04
CA LYS A 130 -5.02 5.55 -18.12
C LYS A 130 -5.41 4.81 -16.86
N ALA A 131 -5.28 5.46 -15.71
CA ALA A 131 -5.58 4.85 -14.43
C ALA A 131 -6.06 5.89 -13.41
N VAL A 132 -6.73 5.39 -12.38
CA VAL A 132 -7.13 6.16 -11.19
C VAL A 132 -6.63 5.40 -9.98
N ILE A 133 -5.97 6.10 -9.05
CA ILE A 133 -5.52 5.55 -7.77
C ILE A 133 -6.32 6.25 -6.66
N PRO A 134 -7.48 5.70 -6.25
CA PRO A 134 -8.12 6.14 -5.02
C PRO A 134 -7.27 5.71 -3.82
N VAL A 135 -7.38 6.45 -2.72
CA VAL A 135 -6.74 6.13 -1.44
C VAL A 135 -7.85 6.02 -0.41
N HIS A 136 -7.79 5.00 0.44
CA HIS A 136 -8.74 4.79 1.53
C HIS A 136 -8.19 5.46 2.79
N LEU A 137 -8.68 6.66 3.09
CA LEU A 137 -8.34 7.47 4.27
C LEU A 137 -9.36 7.31 5.40
#